data_AF-Q90YE9-F1
#
_entry.id   AF-Q90YE9-F1
#
_cell.length_a   1.000
_cell.length_b   1.000
_cell.length_c   1.000
_cell.angle_alpha   90.00
_cell.angle_beta   90.00
_cell.angle_gamma   90.00
#
_symmetry.space_group_name_H-M   'P 1'
#
loop_
_entity.id
_entity.type
_entity.pdbx_description
1 polymer ?
#
loop_
_entity_poly.entity_id
_entity_poly.type
_entity_poly.pdbx_seq_one_letter_code
_entity_poly.pdbx_strand_id
1 'polypeptide(L)' 'ESADGLCYYLTTVCTNSTPQTVGLAKDSWEILRESLNLEKKLGQGCFADVWYG' A
#
# COMPACT_ATOMS: atom_id res chain seq x y z
N GLU A 1 -38.82 13.26 -8.11
CA GLU A 1 -37.79 12.24 -7.89
C GLU A 1 -38.04 11.56 -6.56
N SER A 2 -37.86 10.24 -6.47
CA SER A 2 -38.10 9.42 -5.26
C SER A 2 -36.86 8.54 -5.03
N ALA A 3 -36.40 8.46 -3.79
CA ALA A 3 -35.32 7.55 -3.38
C ALA A 3 -35.85 6.13 -3.01
N ASP A 4 -37.09 5.82 -3.39
CA ASP A 4 -37.75 4.51 -3.28
C ASP A 4 -37.65 3.83 -1.91
N GLY A 5 -37.78 4.63 -0.84
CA GLY A 5 -37.74 4.16 0.55
C GLY A 5 -36.32 4.03 1.14
N LEU A 6 -35.27 4.38 0.39
CA LEU A 6 -33.91 4.55 0.91
C LEU A 6 -33.79 5.86 1.68
N CYS A 7 -32.78 5.94 2.56
CA CYS A 7 -32.49 7.15 3.31
C CYS A 7 -32.02 8.32 2.43
N TYR A 8 -31.41 8.02 1.27
CA TYR A 8 -30.94 9.00 0.29
C TYR A 8 -30.67 8.33 -1.07
N TYR A 9 -30.48 9.14 -2.12
CA TYR A 9 -30.06 8.69 -3.45
C TYR A 9 -28.62 8.15 -3.42
N LEU A 10 -28.36 7.07 -4.15
CA LEU A 10 -27.00 6.55 -4.32
C LEU A 10 -26.19 7.53 -5.18
N THR A 11 -25.27 8.28 -4.56
CA THR A 11 -24.45 9.30 -5.27
C THR A 11 -23.09 8.78 -5.70
N THR A 12 -22.44 7.98 -4.87
CA THR A 12 -21.07 7.55 -5.11
C THR A 12 -20.83 6.22 -4.42
N VAL A 13 -20.03 5.37 -5.07
CA VAL A 13 -19.56 4.12 -4.48
C VAL A 13 -18.58 4.41 -3.34
N CYS A 14 -18.49 3.50 -2.37
CA CYS A 14 -17.50 3.62 -1.30
C CYS A 14 -16.07 3.49 -1.86
N THR A 15 -15.17 4.38 -1.45
CA THR A 15 -13.75 4.32 -1.81
C THR A 15 -13.00 3.41 -0.85
N ASN A 16 -12.35 2.37 -1.38
CA ASN A 16 -11.48 1.47 -0.64
C ASN A 16 -10.02 1.68 -1.03
N SER A 17 -9.09 1.33 -0.14
CA SER A 17 -7.66 1.29 -0.46
C SER A 17 -7.33 0.07 -1.32
N THR A 18 -6.41 0.22 -2.27
CA THR A 18 -5.87 -0.91 -3.04
C THR A 18 -5.19 -1.92 -2.09
N PRO A 19 -5.53 -3.21 -2.15
CA PRO A 19 -4.89 -4.22 -1.29
C PRO A 19 -3.42 -4.42 -1.67
N GLN A 20 -2.63 -4.93 -0.73
CA GLN A 20 -1.25 -5.34 -0.98
C GLN A 20 -1.22 -6.62 -1.82
N THR A 21 -0.23 -6.73 -2.72
CA THR A 21 0.06 -7.95 -3.46
C THR A 21 0.71 -9.00 -2.56
N VAL A 22 0.62 -10.27 -2.97
CA VAL A 22 1.40 -11.35 -2.34
C VAL A 22 2.81 -11.29 -2.91
N GLY A 23 3.74 -10.71 -2.15
CA GLY A 23 5.11 -10.44 -2.60
C GLY A 23 5.20 -9.23 -3.55
N LEU A 24 6.41 -8.97 -4.04
CA LEU A 24 6.71 -7.84 -4.94
C LEU A 24 6.30 -8.12 -6.38
N ALA A 25 6.59 -9.34 -6.86
CA ALA A 25 6.23 -9.86 -8.17
C ALA A 25 6.32 -11.40 -8.15
N LYS A 26 5.94 -12.05 -9.27
CA LYS A 26 6.04 -13.51 -9.42
C LYS A 26 7.48 -13.97 -9.16
N ASP A 27 7.63 -14.99 -8.31
CA ASP A 27 8.90 -15.64 -7.98
C ASP A 27 10.02 -14.69 -7.48
N SER A 28 9.67 -13.51 -6.96
CA SER A 28 10.61 -12.46 -6.52
C SER A 28 10.81 -12.45 -5.01
N TRP A 29 11.31 -13.57 -4.45
CA TRP A 29 11.63 -13.68 -3.02
C TRP A 29 13.06 -13.21 -2.70
N GLU A 30 14.04 -13.75 -3.41
CA GLU A 30 15.42 -13.27 -3.36
C GLU A 30 15.62 -12.24 -4.46
N ILE A 31 16.04 -11.03 -4.09
CA ILE A 31 16.26 -9.92 -5.02
C ILE A 31 17.71 -9.44 -4.94
N LEU A 32 18.18 -8.87 -6.04
CA LEU A 32 19.48 -8.23 -6.12
C LEU A 32 19.51 -6.99 -5.22
N ARG A 33 20.58 -6.80 -4.44
CA ARG A 33 20.68 -5.65 -3.53
C ARG A 33 20.66 -4.32 -4.29
N GLU A 34 21.15 -4.33 -5.52
CA GLU A 34 21.22 -3.18 -6.41
C GLU A 34 19.84 -2.76 -6.94
N SER A 35 18.80 -3.61 -6.78
CA SER A 35 17.43 -3.25 -7.14
C SER A 35 16.72 -2.39 -6.08
N LEU A 36 17.35 -2.14 -4.93
CA LEU A 36 16.82 -1.32 -3.85
C LEU A 36 17.48 0.06 -3.83
N ASN A 37 16.68 1.12 -3.72
CA ASN A 37 17.17 2.48 -3.51
C ASN A 37 16.85 2.93 -2.10
N LEU A 38 17.85 3.24 -1.27
CA LEU A 38 17.62 3.73 0.10
C LEU A 38 17.53 5.25 0.11
N GLU A 39 16.32 5.78 -0.05
CA GLU A 39 16.10 7.22 -0.26
C GLU A 39 16.13 8.03 1.04
N LYS A 40 15.44 7.55 2.08
CA LYS A 40 15.29 8.31 3.33
C LYS A 40 15.44 7.44 4.56
N LYS A 41 16.40 7.76 5.42
CA LYS A 41 16.55 7.11 6.74
C LYS A 41 15.37 7.52 7.64
N LEU A 42 14.62 6.53 8.11
CA LEU A 42 13.48 6.72 9.01
C LEU A 42 13.90 6.60 10.49
N GLY A 43 14.95 5.82 10.77
CA GLY A 43 15.44 5.63 12.13
C GLY A 43 16.62 4.68 12.23
N GLN A 44 17.11 4.51 13.46
CA GLN A 44 18.21 3.61 13.81
C GLN A 44 17.94 2.98 15.18
N GLY A 45 18.24 1.69 15.31
CA GLY A 45 18.25 0.96 16.57
C GLY A 45 19.62 0.36 16.87
N CYS A 46 19.71 -0.44 17.93
CA CYS A 46 20.97 -1.07 18.34
C CYS A 46 21.55 -2.07 17.33
N PHE A 47 20.73 -2.54 16.37
CA PHE A 47 21.10 -3.64 15.47
C PHE A 47 20.90 -3.33 13.98
N ALA A 48 20.20 -2.24 13.63
CA ALA A 48 19.90 -1.92 12.24
C ALA A 48 19.44 -0.46 12.05
N ASP A 49 19.50 -0.03 10.80
CA ASP A 49 18.86 1.18 10.30
C ASP A 49 17.57 0.84 9.55
N VAL A 50 16.61 1.75 9.56
CA VAL A 50 15.37 1.66 8.78
C VAL A 50 15.37 2.74 7.72
N TRP A 51 15.10 2.35 6.48
CA TRP A 51 15.10 3.22 5.31
C TRP A 51 13.78 3.08 4.55
N TYR A 52 13.28 4.20 4.02
CA TYR A 52 12.26 4.26 2.99
C TYR A 52 12.93 4.21 1.61
N GLY A 53 12.35 3.42 0.71
CA GLY A 53 12.93 3.07 -0.58
C GLY A 53 12.12 2.02 -1.32
#